data_AF-A0A519CIR0-F1
#
_entry.id   AF-A0A519CIR0-F1
#
_cell.length_a   1.000
_cell.length_b   1.000
_cell.length_c   1.000
_cell.angle_alpha   90.00
_cell.angle_beta   90.00
_cell.angle_gamma   90.00
#
_symmetry.space_group_name_H-M   'P 1'
#
loop_
_entity.id
_entity.type
_entity.pdbx_description
1 polymer ?
#
loop_
_entity_poly.entity_id
_entity_poly.type
_entity_poly.pdbx_seq_one_letter_code
_entity_poly.pdbx_strand_id
1 'polypeptide(L)'
;MEEKVGFRRGLSAAIVLGLYAGFMLAVGVAQFKIEENALKSGFTIWIITIIVSAVLLTPILSRGRRRGRPDTEEDVIEVREQLRELNEGVGGWRTLSHVRGEGMGVSVSLSDASNPLLIIESALQLGDRIRLIFRFSKTETDLRDRVLPLLEQMVNRSRIQRRTKSLTVMPDIKFDRGVIITRAMMLCPPLMVGGALGFSSVAPGETALAIAGGVAGAMLGFLIITNKGT
;
A
#
# COMPACT_ATOMS: atom_id res chain seq x y z
N MET A 1 -15.35 11.11 10.60
CA MET A 1 -14.18 11.89 11.09
C MET A 1 -12.96 11.44 10.32
N GLU A 2 -12.26 12.35 9.63
CA GLU A 2 -11.16 12.00 8.72
C GLU A 2 -9.91 11.52 9.49
N GLU A 3 -9.45 10.30 9.21
CA GLU A 3 -8.24 9.75 9.83
C GLU A 3 -6.98 10.27 9.12
N LYS A 4 -6.22 11.13 9.80
CA LYS A 4 -5.01 11.75 9.26
C LYS A 4 -3.85 10.74 9.19
N VAL A 5 -2.96 10.88 8.19
CA VAL A 5 -1.75 10.05 8.00
C VAL A 5 -0.89 9.95 9.26
N GLY A 6 -0.93 10.99 10.10
CA GLY A 6 -0.23 11.05 11.37
C GLY A 6 1.20 11.54 11.20
N PHE A 7 1.69 12.24 12.21
CA PHE A 7 2.99 12.94 12.17
C PHE A 7 4.16 12.00 11.84
N ARG A 8 4.18 10.79 12.41
CA ARG A 8 5.23 9.79 12.18
C ARG A 8 5.36 9.38 10.71
N ARG A 9 4.24 9.15 10.03
CA ARG A 9 4.23 8.75 8.61
C ARG A 9 4.55 9.94 7.71
N GLY A 10 4.03 11.13 8.03
CA GLY A 10 4.40 12.38 7.33
C GLY A 10 5.91 12.66 7.39
N LEU A 11 6.53 12.46 8.57
CA LEU A 11 7.97 12.62 8.76
C LEU A 11 8.77 11.59 7.94
N SER A 12 8.38 10.32 7.97
CA SER A 12 9.06 9.29 7.17
C SER A 12 9.02 9.59 5.67
N ALA A 13 7.88 10.05 5.15
CA ALA A 13 7.73 10.42 3.75
C ALA A 13 8.56 11.67 3.39
N ALA A 14 8.58 12.67 4.27
CA ALA A 14 9.36 13.89 4.10
C ALA A 14 10.87 13.62 4.08
N ILE A 15 11.36 12.72 4.94
CA ILE A 15 12.77 12.30 4.97
C ILE A 15 13.13 11.57 3.68
N VAL A 16 12.29 10.64 3.21
CA VAL A 16 12.53 9.91 1.96
C VAL A 16 12.55 10.86 0.75
N LEU A 17 11.62 11.81 0.68
CA LEU A 17 11.59 12.85 -0.35
C LEU A 17 12.83 13.75 -0.28
N GLY A 18 13.28 14.12 0.92
CA GLY A 18 14.47 14.93 1.12
C GLY A 18 15.77 14.20 0.78
N LEU A 19 15.83 12.91 1.06
CA LEU A 19 16.95 12.05 0.71
C LEU A 19 17.08 11.92 -0.81
N TYR A 20 15.94 11.82 -1.50
CA TYR A 20 15.85 11.79 -2.96
C TYR A 20 16.26 13.13 -3.60
N ALA A 21 15.60 14.23 -3.20
CA ALA A 21 15.87 15.55 -3.76
C ALA A 21 17.30 16.02 -3.47
N GLY A 22 17.77 15.76 -2.25
CA GLY A 22 19.11 16.12 -1.83
C GLY A 22 20.19 15.29 -2.52
N PHE A 23 19.93 14.02 -2.84
CA PHE A 23 20.88 13.20 -3.60
C PHE A 23 21.04 13.74 -5.03
N MET A 24 19.93 14.06 -5.70
CA MET A 24 19.97 14.66 -7.04
C MET A 24 20.68 16.02 -7.05
N LEU A 25 20.44 16.86 -6.03
CA LEU A 25 21.13 18.14 -5.89
C LEU A 25 22.62 17.97 -5.57
N ALA A 26 22.97 17.02 -4.71
CA ALA A 26 24.37 16.72 -4.36
C ALA A 26 25.17 16.25 -5.58
N VAL A 27 24.58 15.36 -6.38
CA VAL A 27 25.18 14.88 -7.63
C VAL A 27 25.33 16.02 -8.64
N GLY A 28 24.30 16.87 -8.80
CA GLY A 28 24.37 18.04 -9.67
C GLY A 28 25.46 19.03 -9.25
N VAL A 29 25.56 19.34 -7.96
CA VAL A 29 26.60 20.25 -7.44
C VAL A 29 27.99 19.67 -7.61
N ALA A 30 28.16 18.36 -7.36
CA ALA A 30 29.43 17.68 -7.58
C ALA A 30 29.87 17.69 -9.06
N GLN A 31 28.93 17.75 -10.00
CA GLN A 31 29.21 17.83 -11.44
C GLN A 31 29.54 19.25 -11.90
N PHE A 32 28.83 20.28 -11.41
CA PHE A 32 28.99 21.66 -11.87
C PHE A 32 30.12 22.42 -11.17
N LYS A 33 30.54 22.00 -9.97
CA LYS A 33 31.67 22.61 -9.26
C LYS A 33 32.94 21.77 -9.43
N ILE A 34 33.89 22.32 -10.18
CA ILE A 34 35.27 21.82 -10.28
C ILE A 34 36.06 22.35 -9.06
N GLU A 35 35.67 21.94 -7.85
CA GLU A 35 36.42 22.26 -6.62
C GLU A 35 36.95 20.96 -5.99
N GLU A 36 38.16 20.99 -5.41
CA GLU A 36 38.75 19.84 -4.68
C GLU A 36 37.85 19.28 -3.56
N ASN A 37 36.85 20.06 -3.11
CA ASN A 37 35.91 19.68 -2.06
C ASN A 37 34.48 19.44 -2.57
N ALA A 38 34.28 19.18 -3.87
CA ALA A 38 32.97 18.95 -4.49
C ALA A 38 32.14 17.84 -3.82
N LEU A 39 32.79 16.77 -3.36
CA LEU A 39 32.11 15.69 -2.63
C LEU A 39 31.64 16.12 -1.24
N LYS A 40 32.47 16.91 -0.52
CA LYS A 40 32.09 17.42 0.80
C LYS A 40 30.93 18.41 0.69
N SER A 41 30.97 19.31 -0.29
CA SER A 41 29.89 20.28 -0.52
C SER A 41 28.60 19.62 -0.99
N GLY A 42 28.67 18.61 -1.88
CA GLY A 42 27.54 17.78 -2.26
C GLY A 42 26.91 17.06 -1.06
N PHE A 43 27.73 16.43 -0.22
CA PHE A 43 27.27 15.76 1.00
C PHE A 43 26.60 16.72 1.99
N THR A 44 27.16 17.92 2.18
CA THR A 44 26.54 18.97 3.01
C THR A 44 25.17 19.38 2.48
N ILE A 45 25.04 19.58 1.17
CA ILE A 45 23.78 19.95 0.53
C ILE A 45 22.75 18.81 0.64
N TRP A 46 23.19 17.56 0.53
CA TRP A 46 22.33 16.39 0.72
C TRP A 46 21.70 16.38 2.11
N ILE A 47 22.52 16.53 3.16
CA ILE A 47 22.05 16.54 4.55
C ILE A 47 21.13 17.74 4.81
N ILE A 48 21.51 18.93 4.34
CA ILE A 48 20.67 20.14 4.50
C ILE A 48 19.31 19.93 3.81
N THR A 49 19.28 19.35 2.62
CA THR A 49 18.04 19.10 1.87
C THR A 49 17.14 18.10 2.61
N ILE A 50 17.71 17.07 3.23
CA ILE A 50 16.96 16.13 4.07
C ILE A 50 16.30 16.85 5.24
N ILE A 51 17.05 17.70 5.95
CA ILE A 51 16.56 18.46 7.12
C ILE A 51 15.46 19.43 6.70
N VAL A 52 15.68 20.21 5.64
CA VAL A 52 14.72 21.18 5.12
C VAL A 52 13.43 20.49 4.66
N SER A 53 13.56 19.37 3.96
CA SER A 53 12.42 18.55 3.52
C SER A 53 11.66 17.98 4.70
N ALA A 54 12.36 17.45 5.71
CA ALA A 54 11.74 16.95 6.94
C ALA A 54 10.98 18.05 7.70
N VAL A 55 11.46 19.29 7.72
CA VAL A 55 10.77 20.38 8.43
C VAL A 55 9.58 20.94 7.62
N LEU A 56 9.75 21.17 6.32
CA LEU A 56 8.73 21.81 5.48
C LEU A 56 7.65 20.84 5.00
N LEU A 57 8.02 19.61 4.60
CA LEU A 57 7.08 18.66 4.04
C LEU A 57 6.33 17.87 5.12
N THR A 58 6.89 17.68 6.31
CA THR A 58 6.18 16.96 7.40
C THR A 58 4.83 17.58 7.76
N PRO A 59 4.67 18.90 7.99
CA PRO A 59 3.36 19.49 8.30
C PRO A 59 2.38 19.39 7.11
N ILE A 60 2.87 19.43 5.88
CA ILE A 60 2.05 19.30 4.66
C ILE A 60 1.58 17.84 4.50
N LEU A 61 2.50 16.87 4.61
CA LEU A 61 2.24 15.45 4.41
C LEU A 61 1.49 14.81 5.59
N SER A 62 1.72 15.27 6.82
CA SER A 62 0.99 14.79 7.99
C SER A 62 -0.47 15.21 8.02
N ARG A 63 -0.82 16.31 7.33
CA ARG A 63 -2.19 16.76 7.08
C ARG A 63 -2.83 16.07 5.87
N GLY A 64 -2.04 15.35 5.07
CA GLY A 64 -2.55 14.57 3.94
C GLY A 64 -3.52 13.48 4.39
N ARG A 65 -4.49 13.16 3.54
CA ARG A 65 -5.41 12.03 3.74
C ARG A 65 -4.64 10.72 3.70
N ARG A 66 -5.00 9.77 4.57
CA ARG A 66 -4.46 8.41 4.54
C ARG A 66 -4.85 7.79 3.19
N ARG A 67 -3.88 7.44 2.34
CA ARG A 67 -4.15 6.69 1.10
C ARG A 67 -4.47 5.24 1.46
N GLY A 68 -5.76 5.01 1.68
CA GLY A 68 -6.51 3.76 1.59
C GLY A 68 -7.87 4.14 0.99
N ARG A 69 -8.65 3.20 0.44
CA ARG A 69 -9.94 3.56 -0.18
C ARG A 69 -10.75 4.44 0.79
N PRO A 70 -11.34 5.56 0.34
CA PRO A 70 -11.81 6.62 1.24
C PRO A 70 -12.98 6.21 2.13
N ASP A 71 -13.61 5.07 1.87
CA ASP A 71 -14.98 4.90 2.28
C ASP A 71 -15.28 3.47 2.74
N THR A 72 -14.58 3.04 3.80
CA THR A 72 -15.01 1.84 4.54
C THR A 72 -16.47 1.99 5.01
N GLU A 73 -16.98 3.22 5.20
CA GLU A 73 -18.39 3.46 5.54
C GLU A 73 -19.32 3.19 4.34
N GLU A 74 -19.01 3.71 3.15
CA GLU A 74 -19.76 3.38 1.92
C GLU A 74 -19.72 1.87 1.61
N ASP A 75 -18.54 1.24 1.70
CA ASP A 75 -18.38 -0.22 1.51
C ASP A 75 -19.24 -1.00 2.52
N VAL A 76 -19.32 -0.53 3.79
CA VAL A 76 -20.19 -1.15 4.81
C VAL A 76 -21.67 -0.99 4.46
N ILE A 77 -22.07 0.17 3.95
CA ILE A 77 -23.46 0.42 3.54
C ILE A 77 -23.83 -0.49 2.36
N GLU A 78 -22.96 -0.60 1.35
CA GLU A 78 -23.16 -1.47 0.18
C GLU A 78 -23.30 -2.94 0.60
N VAL A 79 -22.40 -3.43 1.46
CA VAL A 79 -22.48 -4.82 1.97
C VAL A 79 -23.73 -5.02 2.84
N ARG A 80 -24.15 -4.02 3.62
CA ARG A 80 -25.37 -4.10 4.43
C ARG A 80 -26.62 -4.16 3.58
N GLU A 81 -26.68 -3.41 2.49
CA GLU A 81 -27.83 -3.42 1.58
C GLU A 81 -27.91 -4.75 0.85
N GLN A 82 -26.77 -5.26 0.36
CA GLN A 82 -26.69 -6.57 -0.30
C GLN A 82 -27.16 -7.73 0.61
N LEU A 83 -26.85 -7.66 1.91
CA LEU A 83 -27.19 -8.71 2.86
C LEU A 83 -28.52 -8.46 3.59
N ARG A 84 -29.24 -7.39 3.26
CA ARG A 84 -30.41 -6.92 4.01
C ARG A 84 -31.56 -7.93 4.03
N GLU A 85 -31.71 -8.70 2.96
CA GLU A 85 -32.73 -9.75 2.81
C GLU A 85 -32.45 -10.97 3.70
N LEU A 86 -31.21 -11.14 4.17
CA LEU A 86 -30.79 -12.25 5.04
C LEU A 86 -30.92 -11.92 6.54
N ASN A 87 -31.63 -10.84 6.90
CA ASN A 87 -31.85 -10.48 8.30
C ASN A 87 -32.82 -11.45 8.98
N GLU A 88 -32.35 -12.13 10.02
CA GLU A 88 -33.12 -13.16 10.74
C GLU A 88 -33.93 -12.59 11.93
N GLY A 89 -33.76 -11.30 12.27
CA GLY A 89 -34.55 -10.65 13.30
C GLY A 89 -33.97 -10.76 14.72
N VAL A 90 -34.79 -10.64 15.75
CA VAL A 90 -34.34 -10.56 17.17
C VAL A 90 -33.77 -11.89 17.64
N GLY A 91 -32.52 -11.87 18.11
CA GLY A 91 -31.82 -13.07 18.59
C GLY A 91 -31.08 -13.85 17.50
N GLY A 92 -31.22 -13.48 16.23
CA GLY A 92 -30.51 -14.07 15.11
C GLY A 92 -29.56 -13.10 14.41
N TRP A 93 -29.03 -13.53 13.26
CA TRP A 93 -28.10 -12.75 12.47
C TRP A 93 -28.74 -11.48 11.88
N ARG A 94 -27.99 -10.38 11.89
CA ARG A 94 -28.43 -9.08 11.39
C ARG A 94 -27.32 -8.28 10.74
N THR A 95 -27.60 -7.64 9.61
CA THR A 95 -26.67 -6.78 8.88
C THR A 95 -26.13 -5.63 9.72
N LEU A 96 -26.97 -4.96 10.51
CA LEU A 96 -26.55 -3.80 11.30
C LEU A 96 -25.55 -4.15 12.43
N SER A 97 -25.71 -5.29 13.10
CA SER A 97 -24.86 -5.68 14.23
C SER A 97 -23.65 -6.52 13.81
N HIS A 98 -23.80 -7.35 12.78
CA HIS A 98 -22.81 -8.33 12.34
C HIS A 98 -21.96 -7.87 11.15
N VAL A 99 -22.36 -6.80 10.44
CA VAL A 99 -21.54 -6.15 9.41
C VAL A 99 -20.95 -4.85 9.95
N ARG A 100 -19.61 -4.80 10.03
CA ARG A 100 -18.87 -3.65 10.57
C ARG A 100 -17.64 -3.34 9.73
N GLY A 101 -17.25 -2.07 9.66
CA GLY A 101 -15.97 -1.67 9.08
C GLY A 101 -14.80 -2.16 9.94
N GLU A 102 -13.82 -2.80 9.31
CA GLU A 102 -12.59 -3.29 9.97
C GLU A 102 -11.36 -2.88 9.14
N GLY A 103 -10.76 -1.75 9.51
CA GLY A 103 -9.60 -1.19 8.81
C GLY A 103 -9.92 -0.85 7.35
N MET A 104 -9.28 -1.57 6.42
CA MET A 104 -9.43 -1.39 4.96
C MET A 104 -10.44 -2.37 4.34
N GLY A 105 -11.47 -2.79 5.06
CA GLY A 105 -12.46 -3.73 4.57
C GLY A 105 -13.68 -3.86 5.48
N VAL A 106 -14.59 -4.71 5.07
CA VAL A 106 -15.85 -4.97 5.77
C VAL A 106 -15.76 -6.33 6.45
N SER A 107 -15.96 -6.32 7.77
CA SER A 107 -16.10 -7.53 8.57
C SER A 107 -17.55 -7.99 8.58
N VAL A 108 -17.75 -9.28 8.28
CA VAL A 108 -19.04 -9.97 8.31
C VAL A 108 -18.90 -11.09 9.35
N SER A 109 -19.48 -10.90 10.52
CA SER A 109 -19.54 -11.92 11.55
C SER A 109 -20.59 -12.97 11.18
N LEU A 110 -20.26 -14.25 11.22
CA LEU A 110 -21.19 -15.35 10.92
C LEU A 110 -21.76 -16.00 12.19
N SER A 111 -21.45 -15.45 13.36
CA SER A 111 -22.07 -15.86 14.62
C SER A 111 -23.59 -15.70 14.56
N ASP A 112 -24.31 -16.65 15.16
CA ASP A 112 -25.77 -16.62 15.31
C ASP A 112 -26.54 -16.61 13.98
N ALA A 113 -25.89 -17.02 12.88
CA ALA A 113 -26.51 -17.18 11.57
C ALA A 113 -27.07 -18.59 11.40
N SER A 114 -28.35 -18.66 11.00
CA SER A 114 -29.02 -19.91 10.67
C SER A 114 -28.48 -20.51 9.37
N ASN A 115 -28.09 -19.66 8.40
CA ASN A 115 -27.47 -20.08 7.15
C ASN A 115 -26.21 -19.25 6.79
N PRO A 116 -25.05 -19.57 7.37
CA PRO A 116 -23.81 -18.82 7.16
C PRO A 116 -23.29 -18.91 5.72
N LEU A 117 -23.58 -20.01 5.00
CA LEU A 117 -23.15 -20.22 3.62
C LEU A 117 -23.80 -19.20 2.67
N LEU A 118 -25.10 -19.00 2.80
CA LEU A 118 -25.85 -18.05 1.98
C LEU A 118 -25.36 -16.61 2.19
N ILE A 119 -25.01 -16.25 3.43
CA ILE A 119 -24.43 -14.93 3.75
C ILE A 119 -23.07 -14.76 3.07
N ILE A 120 -22.24 -15.80 3.07
CA ILE A 120 -20.92 -15.77 2.41
C ILE A 120 -21.10 -15.63 0.89
N GLU A 121 -21.98 -16.42 0.27
CA GLU A 121 -22.22 -16.36 -1.17
C GLU A 121 -22.70 -14.98 -1.62
N SER A 122 -23.68 -14.40 -0.92
CA SER A 122 -24.19 -13.06 -1.21
C SER A 122 -23.14 -11.97 -0.98
N ALA A 123 -22.34 -12.07 0.08
CA ALA A 123 -21.26 -11.12 0.34
C ALA A 123 -20.15 -11.22 -0.72
N LEU A 124 -19.81 -12.44 -1.16
CA LEU A 124 -18.76 -12.69 -2.14
C LEU A 124 -19.02 -12.04 -3.50
N GLN A 125 -20.27 -11.73 -3.85
CA GLN A 125 -20.59 -10.96 -5.07
C GLN A 125 -19.89 -9.59 -5.08
N LEU A 126 -19.63 -9.01 -3.90
CA LEU A 126 -18.89 -7.76 -3.73
C LEU A 126 -17.38 -7.98 -3.51
N GLY A 127 -16.94 -9.24 -3.35
CA GLY A 127 -15.58 -9.60 -2.97
C GLY A 127 -14.50 -9.26 -3.99
N ASP A 128 -14.86 -8.97 -5.24
CA ASP A 128 -13.95 -8.47 -6.28
C ASP A 128 -13.56 -7.01 -6.08
N ARG A 129 -14.46 -6.22 -5.49
CA ARG A 129 -14.25 -4.80 -5.25
C ARG A 129 -13.85 -4.56 -3.82
N ILE A 130 -14.54 -5.15 -2.85
CA ILE A 130 -14.42 -4.87 -1.44
C ILE A 130 -13.60 -5.96 -0.75
N ARG A 131 -12.73 -5.56 0.19
CA ARG A 131 -12.08 -6.52 1.09
C ARG A 131 -13.10 -7.03 2.11
N LEU A 132 -13.35 -8.33 2.12
CA LEU A 132 -14.30 -8.97 3.03
C LEU A 132 -13.57 -9.79 4.09
N ILE A 133 -13.99 -9.67 5.34
CA ILE A 133 -13.41 -10.41 6.48
C ILE A 133 -14.55 -11.20 7.14
N PHE A 134 -14.61 -12.50 6.88
CA PHE A 134 -15.57 -13.39 7.50
C PHE A 134 -15.05 -13.82 8.87
N ARG A 135 -15.79 -13.52 9.94
CA ARG A 135 -15.44 -13.89 11.32
C ARG A 135 -16.35 -15.04 11.77
N PHE A 136 -15.74 -16.07 12.35
CA PHE A 136 -16.45 -17.26 12.82
C PHE A 136 -16.66 -17.19 14.33
N SER A 137 -17.75 -17.80 14.81
CA SER A 137 -17.98 -17.95 16.25
C SER A 137 -16.90 -18.82 16.88
N LYS A 138 -16.59 -18.58 18.16
CA LYS A 138 -15.66 -19.42 18.94
C LYS A 138 -16.19 -20.83 19.16
N THR A 139 -17.51 -21.00 19.14
CA THR A 139 -18.19 -22.26 19.44
C THR A 139 -18.29 -23.19 18.23
N GLU A 140 -18.16 -22.66 17.01
CA GLU A 140 -18.43 -23.41 15.76
C GLU A 140 -17.18 -23.51 14.89
N THR A 141 -16.22 -24.33 15.35
CA THR A 141 -14.95 -24.51 14.62
C THR A 141 -15.16 -25.27 13.30
N ASP A 142 -16.14 -26.19 13.26
CA ASP A 142 -16.47 -27.01 12.10
C ASP A 142 -17.07 -26.24 10.91
N LEU A 143 -17.65 -25.05 11.15
CA LEU A 143 -18.17 -24.22 10.06
C LEU A 143 -17.03 -23.68 9.19
N ARG A 144 -15.90 -23.32 9.79
CA ARG A 144 -14.75 -22.80 9.07
C ARG A 144 -14.18 -23.84 8.10
N ASP A 145 -14.04 -25.08 8.57
CA ASP A 145 -13.43 -26.15 7.77
C ASP A 145 -14.35 -26.62 6.64
N ARG A 146 -15.67 -26.46 6.78
CA ARG A 146 -16.65 -26.66 5.70
C ARG A 146 -16.69 -25.50 4.71
N VAL A 147 -16.55 -24.27 5.18
CA VAL A 147 -16.64 -23.05 4.36
C VAL A 147 -15.35 -22.81 3.55
N LEU A 148 -14.19 -23.16 4.09
CA LEU A 148 -12.91 -22.96 3.41
C LEU A 148 -12.84 -23.60 2.00
N PRO A 149 -13.16 -24.89 1.79
CA PRO A 149 -13.11 -25.49 0.47
C PRO A 149 -14.11 -24.86 -0.51
N LEU A 150 -15.28 -24.40 -0.02
CA LEU A 150 -16.28 -23.71 -0.84
C LEU A 150 -15.79 -22.32 -1.28
N LEU A 151 -15.19 -21.57 -0.37
CA LEU A 151 -14.53 -20.29 -0.68
C LEU A 151 -13.43 -20.46 -1.72
N GLU A 152 -12.66 -21.54 -1.66
CA GLU A 152 -11.59 -21.82 -2.64
C GLU A 152 -12.11 -22.18 -4.03
N GLN A 153 -13.33 -22.73 -4.13
CA GLN A 153 -13.98 -22.98 -5.41
C GLN A 153 -14.55 -21.70 -6.02
N MET A 154 -15.09 -20.81 -5.18
CA MET A 154 -15.71 -19.55 -5.62
C MET A 154 -14.69 -18.44 -5.89
N VAL A 155 -13.55 -18.46 -5.20
CA VAL A 155 -12.52 -17.43 -5.28
C VAL A 155 -11.13 -18.09 -5.39
N ASN A 156 -10.30 -17.57 -6.29
CA ASN A 156 -8.91 -18.01 -6.42
C ASN A 156 -8.20 -18.07 -5.05
N ARG A 157 -7.54 -19.20 -4.75
CA ARG A 157 -6.80 -19.44 -3.49
C ARG A 157 -5.84 -18.31 -3.12
N SER A 158 -5.24 -17.64 -4.10
CA SER A 158 -4.32 -16.51 -3.90
C SER A 158 -4.95 -15.28 -3.24
N ARG A 159 -6.27 -15.14 -3.30
CA ARG A 159 -7.03 -14.02 -2.70
C ARG A 159 -7.48 -14.31 -1.28
N ILE A 160 -7.35 -15.54 -0.79
CA ILE A 160 -7.84 -15.94 0.53
C ILE A 160 -6.70 -15.90 1.54
N GLN A 161 -6.79 -14.99 2.51
CA GLN A 161 -5.92 -14.98 3.68
C GLN A 161 -6.58 -15.71 4.84
N ARG A 162 -5.92 -16.79 5.29
CA ARG A 162 -6.39 -17.60 6.40
C ARG A 162 -5.86 -17.06 7.71
N ARG A 163 -6.75 -16.75 8.65
CA ARG A 163 -6.41 -16.48 10.05
C ARG A 163 -7.12 -17.50 10.95
N THR A 164 -6.72 -17.53 12.22
CA THR A 164 -7.25 -18.49 13.20
C THR A 164 -8.75 -18.32 13.45
N LYS A 165 -9.25 -17.07 13.42
CA LYS A 165 -10.66 -16.74 13.71
C LYS A 165 -11.40 -16.06 12.55
N SER A 166 -10.73 -15.90 11.42
CA SER A 166 -11.31 -15.24 10.26
C SER A 166 -10.72 -15.74 8.95
N LEU A 167 -11.54 -15.69 7.91
CA LEU A 167 -11.13 -15.85 6.53
C LEU A 167 -11.29 -14.50 5.84
N THR A 168 -10.21 -13.98 5.27
CA THR A 168 -10.23 -12.68 4.58
C THR A 168 -10.13 -12.91 3.09
N VAL A 169 -11.06 -12.33 2.33
CA VAL A 169 -11.03 -12.31 0.88
C VAL A 169 -10.52 -10.97 0.42
N MET A 170 -9.42 -10.99 -0.34
CA MET A 170 -8.82 -9.80 -0.92
C MET A 170 -9.51 -9.47 -2.25
N PRO A 171 -9.75 -8.18 -2.54
CA PRO A 171 -10.31 -7.77 -3.82
C PRO A 171 -9.32 -8.08 -4.95
N ASP A 172 -9.85 -8.23 -6.15
CA ASP A 172 -9.01 -8.46 -7.33
C ASP A 172 -8.33 -7.14 -7.70
N ILE A 173 -7.08 -6.99 -7.26
CA ILE A 173 -6.26 -5.84 -7.64
C ILE A 173 -5.79 -6.11 -9.07
N LYS A 174 -6.61 -5.74 -10.04
CA LYS A 174 -6.16 -5.62 -11.44
C LYS A 174 -5.06 -4.57 -11.45
N PHE A 175 -3.81 -5.03 -11.45
CA PHE A 175 -2.68 -4.17 -11.71
C PHE A 175 -2.86 -3.61 -13.11
N ASP A 176 -3.17 -2.32 -13.18
CA ASP A 176 -3.11 -1.62 -14.46
C ASP A 176 -1.65 -1.57 -14.88
N ARG A 177 -1.26 -2.56 -15.69
CA ARG A 177 0.10 -2.71 -16.20
C ARG A 177 0.52 -1.43 -16.93
N GLY A 178 -0.44 -0.71 -17.53
CA GLY A 178 -0.20 0.60 -18.14
C GLY A 178 0.32 1.63 -17.15
N VAL A 179 -0.26 1.74 -15.94
CA VAL A 179 0.19 2.69 -14.92
C VAL A 179 1.58 2.36 -14.40
N ILE A 180 1.90 1.06 -14.23
CA ILE A 180 3.24 0.63 -13.81
C ILE A 180 4.26 0.92 -14.92
N ILE A 181 3.93 0.60 -16.17
CA ILE A 181 4.81 0.85 -17.33
C ILE A 181 5.03 2.35 -17.51
N THR A 182 3.98 3.18 -17.44
CA THR A 182 4.11 4.64 -17.57
C THR A 182 4.94 5.23 -16.44
N ARG A 183 4.75 4.78 -15.20
CA ARG A 183 5.58 5.23 -14.06
C ARG A 183 7.02 4.73 -14.19
N ALA A 184 7.24 3.53 -14.70
CA ALA A 184 8.57 3.00 -15.00
C ALA A 184 9.27 3.82 -16.08
N MET A 185 8.59 4.15 -17.17
CA MET A 185 9.14 4.98 -18.24
C MET A 185 9.42 6.42 -17.78
N MET A 186 8.66 6.96 -16.83
CA MET A 186 8.87 8.32 -16.32
C MET A 186 9.95 8.41 -15.24
N LEU A 187 10.11 7.39 -14.39
CA LEU A 187 11.00 7.44 -13.22
C LEU A 187 12.30 6.66 -13.40
N CYS A 188 12.28 5.48 -14.04
CA CYS A 188 13.48 4.66 -14.15
C CYS A 188 14.57 5.29 -15.04
N PRO A 189 14.28 5.85 -16.23
CA PRO A 189 15.34 6.41 -17.07
C PRO A 189 16.06 7.61 -16.44
N PRO A 190 15.38 8.62 -15.85
CA PRO A 190 16.08 9.71 -15.18
C PRO A 190 16.91 9.24 -13.98
N LEU A 191 16.44 8.23 -13.24
CA LEU A 191 17.15 7.70 -12.08
C LEU A 191 18.32 6.79 -12.45
N MET A 192 18.20 6.01 -13.52
CA MET A 192 19.32 5.26 -14.10
C MET A 192 20.41 6.21 -14.57
N VAL A 193 20.04 7.28 -15.29
CA VAL A 193 21.00 8.27 -15.77
C VAL A 193 21.64 9.00 -14.58
N GLY A 194 20.85 9.45 -13.61
CA GLY A 194 21.36 10.10 -12.40
C GLY A 194 22.27 9.19 -11.57
N GLY A 195 21.92 7.91 -11.43
CA GLY A 195 22.74 6.91 -10.73
C GLY A 195 24.02 6.58 -11.48
N ALA A 196 23.96 6.38 -12.80
CA ALA A 196 25.14 6.10 -13.62
C ALA A 196 26.14 7.26 -13.61
N LEU A 197 25.63 8.49 -13.76
CA LEU A 197 26.46 9.70 -13.67
C LEU A 197 27.02 9.87 -12.26
N GLY A 198 26.22 9.64 -11.22
CA GLY A 198 26.63 9.76 -9.82
C GLY A 198 27.69 8.76 -9.36
N PHE A 199 27.71 7.53 -9.90
CA PHE A 199 28.77 6.57 -9.56
C PHE A 199 30.01 6.74 -10.44
N SER A 200 29.84 7.17 -11.70
CA SER A 200 30.96 7.49 -12.58
C SER A 200 31.82 8.67 -12.08
N SER A 201 31.28 9.51 -11.21
CA SER A 201 32.02 10.64 -10.59
C SER A 201 32.87 10.23 -9.39
N VAL A 202 32.64 9.04 -8.80
CA VAL A 202 33.44 8.50 -7.69
C VAL A 202 34.76 7.90 -8.20
N ALA A 203 34.74 7.30 -9.40
CA ALA A 203 35.91 6.76 -10.08
C ALA A 203 35.79 7.00 -11.61
N PRO A 204 36.28 8.15 -12.11
CA PRO A 204 36.16 8.49 -13.52
C PRO A 204 36.98 7.52 -14.40
N GLY A 205 36.34 6.96 -15.42
CA GLY A 205 36.95 6.02 -16.37
C GLY A 205 36.61 4.55 -16.12
N GLU A 206 36.00 4.21 -14.98
CA GLU A 206 35.63 2.84 -14.65
C GLU A 206 34.18 2.55 -15.04
N THR A 207 33.98 1.93 -16.21
CA THR A 207 32.66 1.64 -16.78
C THR A 207 31.81 0.74 -15.87
N ALA A 208 32.45 -0.11 -15.06
CA ALA A 208 31.79 -0.98 -14.09
C ALA A 208 31.02 -0.18 -13.02
N LEU A 209 31.56 0.94 -12.54
CA LEU A 209 30.90 1.80 -11.55
C LEU A 209 29.70 2.55 -12.15
N ALA A 210 29.82 3.03 -13.39
CA ALA A 210 28.71 3.67 -14.09
C ALA A 210 27.53 2.70 -14.30
N ILE A 211 27.83 1.45 -14.65
CA ILE A 211 26.83 0.39 -14.77
C ILE A 211 26.20 0.07 -13.42
N ALA A 212 27.02 -0.07 -12.36
CA ALA A 212 26.51 -0.31 -11.00
C ALA A 212 25.59 0.82 -10.51
N GLY A 213 25.95 2.08 -10.77
CA GLY A 213 25.12 3.24 -10.46
C GLY A 213 23.83 3.30 -11.26
N GLY A 214 23.87 2.94 -12.55
CA GLY A 214 22.68 2.81 -13.39
C GLY A 214 21.74 1.73 -12.88
N VAL A 215 22.28 0.57 -12.49
CA VAL A 215 21.50 -0.53 -11.90
C VAL A 215 20.90 -0.13 -10.55
N ALA A 216 21.66 0.56 -9.70
CA ALA A 216 21.15 1.08 -8.43
C ALA A 216 20.01 2.10 -8.65
N GLY A 217 20.15 2.99 -9.63
CA GLY A 217 19.11 3.93 -10.05
C GLY A 217 17.85 3.24 -10.61
N ALA A 218 18.01 2.16 -11.38
CA ALA A 218 16.91 1.35 -11.88
C ALA A 218 16.16 0.64 -10.74
N MET A 219 16.89 0.01 -9.82
CA MET A 219 16.31 -0.68 -8.67
C MET A 219 15.57 0.31 -7.76
N LEU A 220 16.10 1.52 -7.60
CA LEU A 220 15.47 2.59 -6.84
C LEU A 220 14.18 3.10 -7.52
N GLY A 221 14.20 3.30 -8.84
CA GLY A 221 13.00 3.63 -9.62
C GLY A 221 11.92 2.55 -9.49
N PHE A 222 12.33 1.28 -9.57
CA PHE A 222 11.43 0.14 -9.40
C PHE A 222 10.83 0.10 -8.00
N LEU A 223 11.64 0.32 -6.96
CA LEU A 223 11.20 0.35 -5.57
C LEU A 223 10.17 1.46 -5.34
N ILE A 224 10.33 2.64 -5.96
CA ILE A 224 9.35 3.74 -5.92
C ILE A 224 8.03 3.36 -6.59
N ILE A 225 8.09 2.67 -7.74
CA ILE A 225 6.90 2.25 -8.49
C ILE A 225 6.13 1.17 -7.72
N THR A 226 6.84 0.27 -7.05
CA THR A 226 6.26 -0.84 -6.28
C THR A 226 5.88 -0.45 -4.85
N ASN A 227 6.47 0.61 -4.28
CA ASN A 227 6.15 1.09 -2.94
C ASN A 227 4.84 1.89 -2.96
N LYS A 228 3.72 1.15 -3.03
CA LYS A 228 2.46 1.67 -2.48
C LYS A 228 2.60 1.54 -0.96
N GLY A 229 2.94 2.66 -0.32
CA GLY A 229 3.07 2.74 1.14
C GLY A 229 1.90 2.04 1.84
N THR A 230 2.25 1.01 2.62
CA THR A 230 1.34 0.26 3.49
C THR A 230 0.81 1.10 4.66
#